data_AF-A0A7C9NST3-F1
#
_entry.id   AF-A0A7C9NST3-F1
#
_cell.length_a   1.000
_cell.length_b   1.000
_cell.length_c   1.000
_cell.angle_alpha   90.00
_cell.angle_beta   90.00
_cell.angle_gamma   90.00
#
_symmetry.space_group_name_H-M   'P 1'
#
loop_
_entity.id
_entity.type
_entity.pdbx_description
1 polymer ?
#
loop_
_entity_poly.entity_id
_entity_poly.type
_entity_poly.pdbx_seq_one_letter_code
_entity_poly.pdbx_strand_id
1 'polypeptide(L)' 'MKQSAIDWTPDKLDAYITNPKQLIPGNTMPFGGISEAQEREDIIAYLSTLH' A
#
# COMPACT_ATOMS: atom_id res chain seq x y z
N MET A 1 10.75 -11.07 -10.14
CA MET A 1 10.17 -10.19 -9.11
C MET A 1 11.14 -10.11 -7.93
N LYS A 2 12.24 -9.35 -8.08
CA LYS A 2 13.23 -9.20 -7.00
C LYS A 2 13.15 -7.78 -6.46
N GLN A 3 12.74 -7.70 -5.20
CA GLN A 3 13.35 -6.82 -4.20
C GLN A 3 13.04 -5.33 -4.31
N SER A 4 11.76 -4.98 -4.16
CA SER A 4 11.48 -3.82 -3.31
C SER A 4 11.99 -4.19 -1.92
N ALA A 5 13.10 -3.63 -1.46
CA ALA A 5 13.65 -3.83 -0.10
C ALA A 5 12.77 -3.16 0.97
N ILE A 6 11.45 -3.21 0.78
CA ILE A 6 10.46 -2.55 1.59
C ILE A 6 9.81 -3.65 2.42
N ASP A 7 10.11 -3.65 3.72
CA ASP A 7 9.27 -4.34 4.69
C ASP A 7 7.89 -3.69 4.64
N TRP A 8 6.88 -4.44 4.21
CA TRP A 8 5.49 -4.00 4.13
C TRP A 8 4.87 -3.93 5.53
N THR A 9 5.27 -2.91 6.27
CA THR A 9 4.64 -2.57 7.55
C THR A 9 3.30 -1.88 7.32
N PRO A 10 2.38 -1.88 8.31
CA PRO A 10 1.09 -1.19 8.22
C PRO A 10 1.22 0.27 7.75
N ASP A 11 2.21 1.01 8.28
CA ASP A 11 2.43 2.42 7.91
C ASP A 11 2.83 2.60 6.44
N LYS A 12 3.63 1.68 5.90
CA LYS A 12 4.05 1.74 4.49
C LYS A 12 2.94 1.27 3.56
N LEU A 13 2.13 0.31 4.01
CA LEU A 13 0.90 -0.08 3.31
C LEU A 13 -0.07 1.10 3.26
N ASP A 14 -0.27 1.83 4.35
CA ASP A 14 -1.11 3.03 4.38
C ASP A 14 -0.60 4.10 3.40
N ALA A 15 0.69 4.40 3.41
CA ALA A 15 1.30 5.34 2.47
C ALA A 15 1.18 4.88 1.01
N TYR A 16 1.34 3.58 0.76
CA TYR A 16 1.21 3.00 -0.58
C TYR A 16 -0.24 3.02 -1.07
N ILE A 17 -1.20 2.68 -0.21
CA ILE A 17 -2.62 2.70 -0.54
C ILE A 17 -3.11 4.15 -0.71
N THR A 18 -2.51 5.11 0.00
CA THR A 18 -2.82 6.54 -0.18
C THR A 18 -2.30 7.07 -1.52
N ASN A 19 -1.04 6.79 -1.86
CA ASN A 19 -0.47 7.22 -3.14
C ASN A 19 0.67 6.30 -3.61
N PRO A 20 0.36 5.26 -4.40
CA PRO A 20 1.34 4.25 -4.79
C PRO A 20 2.41 4.79 -5.76
N LYS A 21 2.07 5.83 -6.54
CA LYS A 21 2.98 6.47 -7.51
C LYS A 21 4.04 7.32 -6.82
N GLN A 22 3.70 7.90 -5.68
CA GLN A 22 4.64 8.69 -4.88
C GLN A 22 5.63 7.79 -4.14
N LEU A 23 5.15 6.65 -3.62
CA LEU A 23 6.01 5.73 -2.88
C LEU A 23 6.92 4.89 -3.78
N ILE A 24 6.42 4.45 -4.94
CA ILE A 24 7.18 3.64 -5.89
C ILE A 24 7.16 4.34 -7.27
N PRO A 25 8.14 5.22 -7.55
CA PRO A 25 8.24 5.87 -8.85
C PRO A 25 8.49 4.82 -9.95
N GLY A 26 7.69 4.87 -11.02
CA GLY A 26 7.71 3.86 -12.09
C GLY A 26 6.79 2.66 -11.85
N ASN A 27 6.01 2.66 -10.77
CA ASN A 27 4.95 1.67 -10.58
C ASN A 27 3.91 1.78 -11.71
N THR A 28 3.69 0.66 -12.41
CA THR A 28 2.73 0.54 -13.51
C THR A 28 1.32 0.20 -13.05
N MET A 29 1.09 0.05 -11.74
CA MET A 29 -0.25 -0.18 -11.19
C MET A 29 -1.15 1.05 -11.45
N PRO A 30 -2.29 0.90 -12.16
CA PRO A 30 -3.23 2.00 -12.42
C PRO A 30 -4.13 2.28 -11.20
N PHE A 31 -3.55 2.27 -10.00
CA PHE A 31 -4.26 2.54 -8.76
C PHE A 31 -4.10 4.02 -8.39
N GLY A 32 -5.24 4.71 -8.23
CA GLY A 32 -5.29 6.15 -7.90
C GLY A 32 -5.01 6.47 -6.43
N GLY A 33 -4.99 5.44 -5.58
CA GLY A 33 -4.97 5.58 -4.13
C GLY A 33 -6.37 5.70 -3.53
N ILE A 34 -6.48 5.52 -2.21
CA ILE A 34 -7.72 5.66 -1.43
C ILE A 34 -7.53 6.78 -0.41
N SER A 35 -8.35 7.83 -0.53
CA SER A 35 -8.30 9.00 0.37
C SER A 35 -8.95 8.74 1.73
N GLU A 36 -9.95 7.85 1.78
CA GLU A 36 -10.69 7.51 3.00
C GLU A 36 -9.85 6.68 3.96
N ALA A 37 -9.60 7.20 5.17
CA ALA A 37 -8.73 6.55 6.15
C ALA A 37 -9.30 5.20 6.62
N GLN A 38 -10.61 5.13 6.85
CA GLN A 38 -11.26 3.89 7.30
C GLN A 38 -11.12 2.77 6.27
N GLU A 39 -11.27 3.08 4.99
CA GLU A 39 -11.14 2.09 3.92
C GLU A 39 -9.69 1.58 3.80
N ARG A 40 -8.69 2.45 4.04
CA ARG A 40 -7.29 2.01 4.11
C ARG A 40 -7.04 1.10 5.31
N GLU A 41 -7.57 1.45 6.48
CA GLU A 41 -7.45 0.63 7.69
C GLU A 41 -8.07 -0.76 7.50
N ASP A 42 -9.26 -0.83 6.91
CA ASP A 42 -9.94 -2.11 6.65
C ASP A 42 -9.14 -3.01 5.69
N ILE A 43 -8.53 -2.42 4.65
CA ILE A 43 -7.65 -3.14 3.72
C ILE A 43 -6.40 -3.62 4.45
N ILE A 44 -5.74 -2.78 5.25
CA ILE A 44 -4.54 -3.15 6.01
C ILE A 44 -4.86 -4.26 7.00
N ALA A 45 -6.00 -4.16 7.69
CA ALA A 45 -6.48 -5.18 8.62
C ALA A 45 -6.70 -6.51 7.89
N TYR A 46 -7.38 -6.49 6.73
CA TYR A 46 -7.57 -7.68 5.91
C TYR A 46 -6.24 -8.29 5.45
N LEU A 47 -5.33 -7.49 4.91
CA LEU A 47 -4.01 -7.95 4.48
C LEU A 47 -3.19 -8.54 5.63
N SER A 48 -3.35 -8.01 6.84
CA SER A 48 -2.71 -8.53 8.05
C SER A 48 -3.22 -9.92 8.44
N THR A 49 -4.39 -10.35 7.97
CA THR A 49 -4.89 -11.71 8.22
C THR A 49 -4.29 -12.77 7.29
N LEU A 50 -3.66 -12.34 6.18
CA LEU A 50 -3.05 -13.19 5.17
C LEU A 50 -1.59 -13.48 5.56
N HIS A 51 -1.39 -14.45 6.45
CA HIS A 51 -0.07 -14.93 6.87
C HIS A 51 0.36 -16.17 6.07
#